data_AF-A0A9Q0VUU4-F1
#
_entry.id   AF-A0A9Q0VUU4-F1
#
_cell.length_a   1.000
_cell.length_b   1.000
_cell.length_c   1.000
_cell.angle_alpha   90.00
_cell.angle_beta   90.00
_cell.angle_gamma   90.00
#
_symmetry.space_group_name_H-M   'P 1'
#
loop_
_entity.id
_entity.type
_entity.pdbx_description
1 polymer ?
#
loop_
_entity_poly.entity_id
_entity_poly.type
_entity_poly.pdbx_seq_one_letter_code
_entity_poly.pdbx_strand_id
1 'polypeptide(L)'
;MAESDPKEPINEQGVVNMYNAMRTELNQIYSKTTELEMDASEHSLVINAIQPLDQSRRCYRMIGGVLVERTVKEVLPAVQRNKEGIEEVIARLNEAAEKKKREIADFEDKVQDQDKKV
;
A
#
# COMPACT_ATOMS: atom_id res chain seq x y z
N MET A 1 25.09 25.25 -41.24
CA MET A 1 26.16 25.55 -40.25
C MET A 1 25.59 26.49 -39.19
N ALA A 2 26.04 26.33 -37.95
CA ALA A 2 25.50 26.79 -36.64
C ALA A 2 24.70 25.66 -35.94
N GLU A 3 25.28 24.78 -35.11
CA GLU A 3 25.85 24.99 -33.74
C GLU A 3 24.81 25.64 -32.81
N SER A 4 24.46 25.15 -31.62
CA SER A 4 24.95 24.08 -30.75
C SER A 4 24.03 24.08 -29.53
N ASP A 5 23.38 22.97 -29.19
CA ASP A 5 22.71 22.81 -27.89
C ASP A 5 23.73 22.17 -26.91
N PRO A 6 24.26 22.90 -25.92
CA PRO A 6 25.05 22.28 -24.89
C PRO A 6 24.08 21.50 -23.98
N LYS A 7 24.00 20.18 -24.18
CA LYS A 7 23.34 19.29 -23.22
C LYS A 7 24.04 19.48 -21.88
N GLU A 8 23.32 20.07 -20.93
CA GLU A 8 23.80 20.30 -19.57
C GLU A 8 24.37 19.00 -19.00
N PRO A 9 25.53 19.04 -18.32
CA PRO A 9 26.08 17.88 -17.65
C PRO A 9 25.07 17.38 -16.61
N ILE A 10 24.90 16.06 -16.57
CA ILE A 10 24.03 15.38 -15.62
C ILE A 10 24.27 15.93 -14.22
N ASN A 11 23.24 16.51 -13.60
CA ASN A 11 23.29 16.84 -12.18
C ASN A 11 23.21 15.53 -11.38
N GLU A 12 24.34 14.84 -11.24
CA GLU A 12 24.46 13.53 -10.58
C GLU A 12 23.80 13.52 -9.19
N GLN A 13 23.97 14.61 -8.44
CA GLN A 13 23.34 14.81 -7.14
C GLN A 13 21.81 14.82 -7.24
N GLY A 14 21.26 15.47 -8.27
CA GLY A 14 19.82 15.53 -8.55
C GLY A 14 19.25 14.16 -8.92
N VAL A 15 19.98 13.37 -9.72
CA VAL A 15 19.60 12.00 -10.11
C VAL A 15 19.52 11.08 -8.89
N VAL A 16 20.55 11.10 -8.04
CA VAL A 16 20.61 10.29 -6.81
C VAL A 16 19.48 10.68 -5.85
N ASN A 17 19.22 11.97 -5.67
CA ASN A 17 18.13 12.45 -4.82
C ASN A 17 16.75 11.98 -5.31
N MET A 18 16.49 12.06 -6.62
CA MET A 18 15.24 11.62 -7.22
C MET A 18 15.05 10.10 -7.05
N TYR A 19 16.11 9.33 -7.31
CA TYR A 19 16.09 7.87 -7.14
C TYR A 19 15.79 7.46 -5.69
N ASN A 20 16.46 8.10 -4.73
CA ASN A 20 16.24 7.85 -3.31
C ASN A 20 14.80 8.21 -2.87
N ALA A 21 14.23 9.28 -3.42
CA ALA A 21 12.83 9.65 -3.17
C ALA A 21 11.87 8.58 -3.70
N MET A 22 12.07 8.09 -4.92
CA MET A 22 11.24 7.03 -5.50
C MET A 22 11.33 5.72 -4.72
N ARG A 23 12.54 5.33 -4.28
CA ARG A 23 12.72 4.15 -3.42
C ARG A 23 12.05 4.30 -2.06
N THR A 24 12.12 5.49 -1.47
CA THR A 24 11.44 5.79 -0.20
C THR A 24 9.94 5.64 -0.34
N GLU A 25 9.35 6.17 -1.41
CA GLU A 25 7.92 6.05 -1.70
C GLU A 25 7.50 4.58 -1.89
N LEU A 26 8.28 3.79 -2.65
CA LEU A 26 8.02 2.35 -2.82
C LEU A 26 8.06 1.61 -1.48
N ASN A 27 9.03 1.90 -0.61
CA ASN A 27 9.12 1.30 0.72
C ASN A 27 7.94 1.68 1.62
N GLN A 28 7.43 2.91 1.52
CA GLN A 28 6.25 3.35 2.24
C GLN A 28 5.00 2.58 1.81
N ILE A 29 4.83 2.35 0.50
CA ILE A 29 3.73 1.53 -0.03
C ILE A 29 3.79 0.12 0.54
N TYR A 30 4.96 -0.51 0.55
CA TYR A 30 5.12 -1.85 1.14
C TYR A 30 4.83 -1.88 2.64
N SER A 31 5.38 -0.92 3.39
CA SER A 31 5.13 -0.85 4.83
C SER A 31 3.63 -0.74 5.12
N LYS A 32 2.90 0.07 4.34
CA LYS A 32 1.45 0.21 4.52
C LYS A 32 0.68 -1.03 4.08
N THR A 33 1.14 -1.71 3.03
CA THR A 33 0.54 -2.96 2.55
C THR A 33 0.63 -4.04 3.62
N THR A 34 1.82 -4.25 4.20
CA THR A 34 2.01 -5.24 5.28
C THR A 34 1.17 -4.94 6.52
N GLU A 35 1.05 -3.66 6.90
CA GLU A 35 0.18 -3.25 8.02
C GLU A 35 -1.28 -3.66 7.74
N LEU A 36 -1.80 -3.37 6.56
CA LEU A 36 -3.18 -3.71 6.18
C LEU A 36 -3.40 -5.22 6.03
N GLU A 37 -2.40 -5.98 5.57
CA GLU A 37 -2.44 -7.44 5.53
C GLU A 37 -2.59 -8.05 6.93
N MET A 38 -1.89 -7.49 7.92
CA MET A 38 -2.06 -7.88 9.32
C MET A 38 -3.47 -7.59 9.81
N ASP A 39 -4.01 -6.39 9.56
CA ASP A 39 -5.39 -6.02 9.92
C ASP A 39 -6.42 -6.98 9.29
N ALA A 40 -6.27 -7.32 8.00
CA ALA A 40 -7.17 -8.25 7.31
C ALA A 40 -7.10 -9.68 7.90
N SER A 41 -5.91 -10.10 8.33
CA SER A 41 -5.71 -11.37 9.03
C SER A 41 -6.41 -11.38 10.39
N GLU A 42 -6.30 -10.31 11.17
CA GLU A 42 -7.00 -10.15 12.44
C GLU A 42 -8.53 -10.20 12.27
N HIS A 43 -9.06 -9.51 11.25
CA HIS A 43 -10.49 -9.59 10.93
C HIS A 43 -10.90 -11.03 10.57
N SER A 44 -10.07 -11.77 9.83
CA SER A 44 -10.32 -13.17 9.48
C SER A 44 -10.39 -14.07 10.71
N LEU A 45 -9.51 -13.85 11.70
CA LEU A 45 -9.54 -14.58 12.98
C LEU A 45 -10.84 -14.30 13.73
N VAL A 46 -11.29 -13.04 13.78
CA VAL A 46 -12.56 -12.67 14.42
C VAL A 46 -13.75 -13.33 13.72
N ILE A 47 -13.81 -13.28 12.38
CA ILE A 47 -14.87 -13.90 11.58
C ILE A 47 -14.95 -15.40 11.89
N ASN A 48 -13.83 -16.11 11.81
CA ASN A 48 -13.76 -17.54 12.06
C ASN A 48 -14.19 -17.91 13.49
N ALA A 49 -13.89 -17.05 14.47
CA ALA A 49 -14.26 -17.28 15.86
C ALA A 49 -15.76 -17.08 16.14
N ILE A 50 -16.40 -16.11 15.49
CA ILE A 50 -17.81 -15.74 15.79
C ILE A 50 -18.83 -16.35 14.84
N GLN A 51 -18.43 -16.69 13.61
CA GLN A 51 -19.31 -17.30 12.61
C GLN A 51 -20.04 -18.58 13.08
N PRO A 52 -19.43 -19.52 13.83
CA PRO A 52 -20.12 -20.72 14.29
C PRO A 52 -21.05 -20.47 15.49
N LEU A 53 -21.08 -19.25 16.03
CA LEU A 53 -21.89 -18.93 17.20
C LEU A 53 -23.34 -18.64 16.80
N ASP A 54 -24.23 -18.75 17.79
CA ASP A 54 -25.63 -18.39 17.64
C ASP A 54 -25.78 -16.92 17.21
N GLN A 55 -26.58 -16.68 16.18
CA GLN A 55 -26.75 -15.35 15.58
C GLN A 55 -27.37 -14.31 16.52
N SER A 56 -28.15 -14.75 17.52
CA SER A 56 -28.74 -13.91 18.57
C SER A 56 -27.79 -13.65 19.74
N ARG A 57 -26.62 -14.31 19.79
CA ARG A 57 -25.65 -14.14 20.87
C ARG A 57 -25.17 -12.69 20.92
N ARG A 58 -25.15 -12.13 22.13
CA ARG A 58 -24.68 -10.76 22.40
C ARG A 58 -23.18 -10.65 22.12
N CYS A 59 -22.81 -9.61 21.38
CA CYS A 59 -21.46 -9.16 21.10
C CYS A 59 -21.29 -7.74 21.64
N TYR A 60 -20.07 -7.39 22.04
CA TYR A 60 -19.76 -6.04 22.52
C TYR A 60 -18.58 -5.49 21.72
N ARG A 61 -18.77 -4.30 21.13
CA ARG A 61 -17.73 -3.59 20.41
C ARG A 61 -17.25 -2.40 21.23
N MET A 62 -15.95 -2.28 21.42
CA MET A 62 -15.35 -1.12 22.08
C MET A 62 -15.18 0.04 21.07
N ILE A 63 -15.69 1.23 21.42
CA ILE A 63 -15.57 2.46 20.62
C ILE A 63 -15.24 3.60 21.58
N GLY A 64 -14.02 4.15 21.48
CA GLY A 64 -13.61 5.30 22.30
C GLY A 64 -13.73 5.07 23.81
N GLY A 65 -13.55 3.83 24.28
CA GLY A 65 -13.71 3.45 25.70
C GLY A 65 -15.13 3.06 26.12
N VAL A 66 -16.12 3.15 25.24
CA VAL A 66 -17.51 2.71 25.50
C VAL A 66 -17.76 1.36 24.82
N LEU A 67 -18.40 0.42 25.55
CA LEU A 67 -18.86 -0.84 24.98
C LEU A 67 -20.26 -0.68 24.39
N VAL A 68 -20.38 -0.95 23.10
CA VAL A 68 -21.66 -0.96 22.37
C VAL A 68 -22.11 -2.40 22.20
N GLU A 69 -23.30 -2.71 22.70
CA GLU A 69 -23.92 -4.00 22.53
C GLU A 69 -24.52 -4.18 21.14
N ARG A 70 -24.29 -5.36 20.56
CA ARG A 70 -24.81 -5.85 19.29
C ARG A 70 -25.05 -7.35 19.38
N THR A 71 -25.51 -7.95 18.29
CA THR A 71 -25.60 -9.40 18.11
C THR A 71 -24.58 -9.89 17.09
N VAL A 72 -24.28 -11.20 17.10
CA VAL A 72 -23.45 -11.82 16.04
C VAL A 72 -24.01 -11.52 14.66
N LYS A 73 -25.34 -11.56 14.50
CA LYS A 73 -26.05 -11.22 13.25
C LYS A 73 -25.72 -9.82 12.71
N GLU A 74 -25.48 -8.85 13.59
CA GLU A 74 -25.15 -7.48 13.21
C GLU A 74 -23.64 -7.28 13.03
N VAL A 75 -22.82 -7.94 13.86
CA VAL A 75 -21.36 -7.76 13.88
C VAL A 75 -20.69 -8.49 12.72
N LEU A 76 -21.05 -9.75 12.47
CA LEU A 76 -20.43 -10.58 11.43
C LEU A 76 -20.40 -9.89 10.05
N PRO A 77 -21.52 -9.37 9.50
CA PRO A 77 -21.49 -8.69 8.20
C PRO A 77 -20.74 -7.34 8.22
N ALA A 78 -20.58 -6.72 9.39
CA ALA A 78 -19.79 -5.49 9.52
C ALA A 78 -18.29 -5.80 9.49
N VAL A 79 -17.84 -6.84 10.19
CA VAL A 79 -16.44 -7.27 10.18
C VAL A 79 -16.05 -7.79 8.79
N GLN A 80 -16.94 -8.55 8.13
CA GLN A 80 -16.72 -9.04 6.77
C GLN A 80 -16.56 -7.90 5.75
N ARG A 81 -17.46 -6.90 5.74
CA ARG A 81 -17.34 -5.74 4.86
C ARG A 81 -16.09 -4.91 5.11
N ASN A 82 -15.69 -4.76 6.37
CA ASN A 82 -14.46 -4.05 6.70
C ASN A 82 -13.23 -4.79 6.15
N LYS A 83 -13.18 -6.12 6.32
CA LYS A 83 -12.12 -6.95 5.74
C LYS A 83 -12.04 -6.80 4.22
N GLU A 84 -13.18 -6.90 3.53
CA GLU A 84 -13.24 -6.75 2.07
C GLU A 84 -12.73 -5.37 1.63
N GLY A 85 -13.12 -4.31 2.33
CA GLY A 85 -12.61 -2.95 2.06
C GLY A 85 -11.09 -2.83 2.27
N ILE A 86 -10.53 -3.50 3.27
CA ILE A 86 -9.08 -3.55 3.50
C ILE A 86 -8.39 -4.30 2.34
N GLU A 87 -8.93 -5.44 1.92
CA GLU A 87 -8.39 -6.24 0.80
C GLU A 87 -8.42 -5.44 -0.53
N GLU A 88 -9.46 -4.66 -0.80
CA GLU A 88 -9.51 -3.76 -1.95
C GLU A 88 -8.41 -2.69 -1.90
N VAL A 89 -8.13 -2.12 -0.73
CA VAL A 89 -7.06 -1.13 -0.55
C VAL A 89 -5.69 -1.77 -0.76
N ILE A 90 -5.47 -2.97 -0.23
CA ILE A 90 -4.25 -3.77 -0.46
C ILE A 90 -4.03 -3.99 -1.96
N ALA A 91 -5.07 -4.38 -2.70
CA ALA A 91 -4.98 -4.58 -4.15
C ALA A 91 -4.51 -3.30 -4.87
N ARG A 92 -5.09 -2.14 -4.52
CA ARG A 92 -4.68 -0.84 -5.09
C ARG A 92 -3.25 -0.45 -4.72
N LEU A 93 -2.81 -0.74 -3.50
CA LEU A 93 -1.43 -0.48 -3.08
C LEU A 93 -0.43 -1.37 -3.84
N ASN A 94 -0.77 -2.63 -4.09
CA ASN A 94 0.04 -3.53 -4.91
C ASN A 94 0.16 -3.04 -6.36
N GLU A 95 -0.93 -2.58 -6.96
CA GLU A 95 -0.89 -1.94 -8.29
C GLU A 95 -0.01 -0.68 -8.30
N ALA A 96 -0.12 0.15 -7.26
CA ALA A 96 0.72 1.34 -7.11
C ALA A 96 2.21 0.99 -6.95
N ALA A 97 2.53 -0.07 -6.18
CA ALA A 97 3.88 -0.58 -6.01
C ALA A 97 4.46 -1.06 -7.35
N GLU A 98 3.70 -1.83 -8.12
CA GLU A 98 4.14 -2.31 -9.44
C GLU A 98 4.37 -1.17 -10.43
N LYS A 99 3.49 -0.17 -10.44
CA LYS A 99 3.70 1.04 -11.24
C LYS A 99 4.99 1.75 -10.83
N LYS A 100 5.22 1.91 -9.53
CA LYS A 100 6.42 2.60 -9.03
C LYS A 100 7.71 1.85 -9.34
N LYS A 101 7.70 0.51 -9.29
CA LYS A 101 8.83 -0.31 -9.75
C LYS A 101 9.19 -0.06 -11.20
N ARG A 102 8.18 0.02 -12.08
CA ARG A 102 8.40 0.31 -13.50
C ARG A 102 8.98 1.70 -13.71
N GLU A 103 8.46 2.71 -13.00
CA GLU A 103 9.01 4.07 -13.03
C GLU A 103 10.48 4.12 -12.60
N ILE A 104 10.85 3.35 -11.57
CA ILE A 104 12.24 3.24 -11.12
C ILE A 104 13.12 2.57 -12.18
N ALA A 105 12.69 1.46 -12.77
CA ALA A 105 13.43 0.76 -13.83
C ALA A 105 13.62 1.66 -15.06
N ASP A 106 12.56 2.32 -15.53
CA ASP A 106 12.62 3.26 -16.65
C ASP A 106 13.57 4.45 -16.36
N PHE A 107 13.69 4.87 -15.09
CA PHE A 107 14.61 5.91 -14.68
C PHE A 107 16.06 5.42 -14.70
N GLU A 108 16.32 4.22 -14.20
CA GLU A 108 17.65 3.58 -14.23
C GLU A 108 18.16 3.42 -15.66
N ASP A 109 17.32 2.93 -16.58
CA ASP A 109 17.66 2.76 -18.00
C ASP A 109 18.01 4.10 -18.66
N LYS A 110 17.22 5.15 -18.41
CA LYS A 110 17.47 6.50 -18.95
C LYS A 110 18.80 7.09 -18.46
N VAL A 111 19.13 6.89 -17.19
CA VAL A 111 20.40 7.37 -16.62
C VAL A 111 21.57 6.63 -17.27
N GLN A 112 21.47 5.30 -17.42
CA GLN A 112 22.52 4.49 -18.04
C GLN A 112 22.74 4.83 -19.53
N ASP A 113 21.68 5.13 -20.28
CA ASP A 113 21.75 5.52 -21.69
C ASP A 113 22.34 6.92 -21.91
N GLN A 114 22.22 7.82 -20.93
CA GLN A 114 22.83 9.14 -20.96
C GLN A 114 24.33 9.06 -20.64
N ASP A 115 24.72 8.19 -19.71
CA ASP A 115 26.12 7.94 -19.31
C ASP A 115 26.95 7.36 -20.47
N LYS A 116 26.39 6.41 -21.25
CA LYS A 116 27.06 5.79 -22.43
C LYS A 116 27.25 6.72 -23.63
N LYS A 117 26.63 7.91 -23.64
CA LYS A 117 26.68 8.87 -24.76
C LYS A 117 27.74 9.96 -24.56
N VAL A 118 28.53 9.88 -23.49
CA VAL A 118 29.65 10.78 -23.15
C VAL A 118 30.97 10.12 -23.50
#